data_AF-A0AAD9TNU3-F1
#
_entry.id   AF-A0AAD9TNU3-F1
#
_cell.length_a   1.000
_cell.length_b   1.000
_cell.length_c   1.000
_cell.angle_alpha   90.00
_cell.angle_beta   90.00
_cell.angle_gamma   90.00
#
_symmetry.space_group_name_H-M   'P 1'
#
loop_
_entity.id
_entity.type
_entity.pdbx_description
1 polymer ?
#
loop_
_entity_poly.entity_id
_entity_poly.type
_entity_poly.pdbx_seq_one_letter_code
_entity_poly.pdbx_strand_id
1 'polypeptide(L)'
;MVEKARELFDDLVKQGMFPTTLMYNTMIDAYCKSRRTEDAFALHNCMLDGGVLPNTATYNSLIGGLYSKGDTEGAKRLKNELENKGLKIDKH
;
A
#
# COMPACT_ATOMS: atom_id res chain seq x y z
N MET A 1 12.82 -4.30 10.64
CA MET A 1 11.75 -5.30 10.49
C MET A 1 11.22 -5.39 9.06
N VAL A 2 11.12 -4.27 8.33
CA VAL A 2 10.64 -4.26 6.93
C VAL A 2 11.49 -5.12 5.98
N GLU A 3 12.82 -5.12 6.11
CA GLU A 3 13.70 -5.92 5.22
C GLU A 3 13.40 -7.43 5.28
N LYS A 4 13.32 -8.02 6.48
CA LYS A 4 13.00 -9.45 6.63
C LYS A 4 11.61 -9.80 6.10
N ALA A 5 10.63 -8.91 6.29
CA ALA A 5 9.30 -9.10 5.74
C ALA A 5 9.32 -9.01 4.21
N ARG A 6 10.18 -8.15 3.64
CA ARG A 6 10.39 -8.04 2.19
C ARG A 6 11.06 -9.28 1.60
N GLU A 7 12.10 -9.80 2.24
CA GLU A 7 12.77 -11.03 1.81
C GLU A 7 11.78 -12.20 1.73
N LEU A 8 10.98 -12.39 2.79
CA LEU A 8 9.93 -13.42 2.81
C LEU A 8 8.87 -13.19 1.73
N PHE A 9 8.47 -11.93 1.52
CA PHE A 9 7.51 -11.59 0.46
C PHE A 9 8.07 -11.92 -0.93
N ASP A 10 9.31 -11.53 -1.21
CA ASP A 10 9.96 -11.78 -2.50
C ASP A 10 10.18 -13.28 -2.73
N ASP A 11 10.51 -14.06 -1.69
CA ASP A 11 10.66 -15.50 -1.79
C ASP A 11 9.34 -16.21 -2.08
N LEU A 12 8.22 -15.75 -1.49
CA LEU A 12 6.88 -16.27 -1.83
C LEU A 12 6.54 -16.00 -3.29
N VAL A 13 6.83 -14.79 -3.80
CA VAL A 13 6.63 -14.44 -5.21
C VAL A 13 7.50 -15.31 -6.12
N LYS A 14 8.79 -15.51 -5.78
CA LYS A 14 9.72 -16.37 -6.55
C LYS A 14 9.28 -17.83 -6.59
N GLN A 15 8.64 -18.31 -5.52
CA GLN A 15 8.06 -19.66 -5.46
C GLN A 15 6.76 -19.80 -6.26
N GLY A 16 6.32 -18.75 -6.97
CA GLY A 16 5.10 -18.74 -7.77
C GLY A 16 3.83 -18.60 -6.93
N MET A 17 3.95 -18.24 -5.65
CA MET A 17 2.80 -17.94 -4.81
C MET A 17 2.34 -16.51 -5.08
N PHE A 18 1.05 -16.34 -5.33
CA PHE A 18 0.43 -15.04 -5.51
C PHE A 18 0.18 -14.40 -4.15
N PRO A 19 0.88 -13.29 -3.79
CA PRO A 19 0.66 -12.64 -2.51
C PRO A 19 -0.77 -12.10 -2.44
N THR A 20 -1.41 -12.28 -1.29
CA THR A 20 -2.79 -11.83 -1.10
C THR A 20 -2.86 -10.33 -0.83
N THR A 21 -4.04 -9.73 -1.01
CA THR A 21 -4.30 -8.32 -0.64
C THR A 21 -3.85 -7.99 0.79
N LEU A 22 -4.03 -8.93 1.73
CA LEU A 22 -3.59 -8.74 3.11
C LEU A 22 -2.07 -8.58 3.22
N MET A 23 -1.30 -9.42 2.52
CA MET A 23 0.17 -9.37 2.54
C MET A 23 0.69 -8.06 1.94
N TYR A 24 0.12 -7.63 0.81
CA TYR A 24 0.41 -6.34 0.21
C TYR A 24 0.13 -5.19 1.19
N ASN A 25 -1.04 -5.19 1.82
CA ASN A 25 -1.42 -4.17 2.79
C ASN A 25 -0.47 -4.11 3.99
N THR A 26 -0.09 -5.26 4.53
CA THR A 26 0.87 -5.32 5.64
C THR A 26 2.22 -4.73 5.24
N MET A 27 2.73 -5.04 4.06
CA MET A 27 4.00 -4.50 3.58
C MET A 27 3.92 -3.00 3.29
N ILE A 28 2.85 -2.54 2.62
CA ILE A 28 2.59 -1.12 2.33
C ILE A 28 2.54 -0.31 3.63
N ASP A 29 1.78 -0.77 4.62
CA ASP A 29 1.70 -0.13 5.94
C ASP A 29 3.07 -0.06 6.63
N ALA A 30 3.85 -1.14 6.57
CA ALA A 30 5.19 -1.19 7.14
C ALA A 30 6.16 -0.21 6.47
N TYR A 31 6.09 -0.06 5.13
CA TYR A 31 6.87 0.93 4.39
C TYR A 31 6.44 2.37 4.73
N CYS A 32 5.14 2.64 4.78
CA CYS A 32 4.60 3.95 5.17
C CYS A 32 5.05 4.35 6.58
N LYS A 33 4.95 3.44 7.57
CA LYS A 33 5.43 3.66 8.94
C LYS A 33 6.93 3.87 9.04
N SER A 34 7.69 3.32 8.09
CA SER A 34 9.13 3.49 8.00
C SER A 34 9.55 4.73 7.19
N ARG A 35 8.60 5.62 6.84
CA ARG A 35 8.81 6.80 5.97
C ARG A 35 9.35 6.47 4.58
N ARG A 36 9.20 5.23 4.14
CA ARG A 36 9.60 4.73 2.82
C ARG A 36 8.41 4.73 1.88
N THR A 37 7.80 5.90 1.70
CA THR A 37 6.53 6.02 0.98
C THR A 37 6.67 5.64 -0.51
N GLU A 38 7.84 5.89 -1.11
CA GLU A 38 8.12 5.46 -2.50
C GLU A 38 8.03 3.94 -2.67
N ASP A 39 8.62 3.17 -1.74
CA ASP A 39 8.54 1.70 -1.76
C ASP A 39 7.10 1.20 -1.56
N ALA A 40 6.32 1.90 -0.73
CA ALA A 40 4.90 1.60 -0.55
C ALA A 40 4.10 1.78 -1.85
N PHE A 41 4.36 2.86 -2.60
CA PHE A 41 3.73 3.10 -3.91
C PHE A 41 4.20 2.13 -4.98
N ALA A 42 5.48 1.78 -5.00
CA ALA A 42 5.99 0.75 -5.90
C ALA A 42 5.28 -0.59 -5.68
N LEU A 43 5.09 -0.97 -4.41
CA LEU A 43 4.41 -2.22 -4.07
C LEU A 43 2.90 -2.18 -4.38
N HIS A 44 2.25 -1.02 -4.21
CA HIS A 44 0.88 -0.81 -4.68
C HIS A 44 0.75 -0.97 -6.20
N ASN A 45 1.72 -0.50 -6.98
CA ASN A 45 1.72 -0.72 -8.44
C ASN A 45 1.92 -2.20 -8.78
N CYS A 46 2.85 -2.88 -8.12
CA CYS A 46 3.00 -4.34 -8.29
C CYS A 46 1.72 -5.12 -7.96
N MET A 47 0.96 -4.66 -6.95
CA MET A 47 -0.33 -5.24 -6.61
C MET A 47 -1.32 -5.15 -7.78
N LEU A 48 -1.42 -3.98 -8.42
CA LEU A 48 -2.27 -3.74 -9.59
C LEU A 48 -1.80 -4.54 -10.82
N ASP A 49 -0.50 -4.54 -11.10
CA ASP A 49 0.10 -5.28 -12.22
C ASP A 49 -0.10 -6.79 -12.07
N GLY A 50 -0.10 -7.29 -10.83
CA GLY A 50 -0.41 -8.67 -10.48
C GLY A 50 -1.90 -9.01 -10.48
N GLY A 51 -2.79 -8.07 -10.84
CA GLY A 51 -4.24 -8.26 -10.85
C GLY A 51 -4.88 -8.34 -9.46
N VAL A 52 -4.16 -7.96 -8.41
CA VAL A 52 -4.67 -7.94 -7.04
C VAL A 52 -5.28 -6.56 -6.77
N LEU A 53 -6.56 -6.53 -6.39
CA LEU A 53 -7.26 -5.26 -6.21
C LEU A 53 -6.95 -4.63 -4.84
N PRO A 54 -6.44 -3.38 -4.81
CA PRO A 54 -6.28 -2.62 -3.56
C PRO A 54 -7.65 -2.36 -2.94
N ASN A 55 -7.68 -2.32 -1.61
CA ASN A 55 -8.88 -2.06 -0.82
C ASN A 55 -8.71 -0.81 0.04
N THR A 56 -9.74 -0.47 0.82
CA THR A 56 -9.73 0.70 1.69
C THR A 56 -8.51 0.74 2.63
N ALA A 57 -8.07 -0.40 3.16
CA ALA A 57 -6.90 -0.46 4.02
C ALA A 57 -5.60 -0.10 3.28
N THR A 58 -5.45 -0.55 2.02
CA THR A 58 -4.30 -0.19 1.17
C THR A 58 -4.18 1.33 1.03
N TYR A 59 -5.28 1.98 0.66
CA TYR A 59 -5.29 3.41 0.43
C TYR A 59 -5.16 4.21 1.73
N ASN A 60 -5.76 3.76 2.83
CA ASN A 60 -5.59 4.39 4.14
C ASN A 60 -4.12 4.39 4.58
N SER A 61 -3.40 3.29 4.39
CA SER A 61 -1.96 3.22 4.69
C SER A 61 -1.16 4.20 3.81
N LEU A 62 -1.41 4.25 2.49
CA LEU A 62 -0.73 5.18 1.58
C LEU A 62 -1.01 6.65 1.92
N ILE A 63 -2.27 7.00 2.18
CA ILE A 63 -2.70 8.35 2.59
C ILE A 63 -2.01 8.74 3.91
N GLY A 64 -2.01 7.85 4.91
CA GLY A 64 -1.33 8.09 6.18
C GLY A 64 0.18 8.26 6.02
N GLY A 65 0.80 7.49 5.14
CA GLY A 65 2.21 7.62 4.77
C GLY A 65 2.54 8.95 4.10
N LEU A 66 1.67 9.44 3.21
CA LEU A 66 1.82 10.74 2.55
C LEU A 66 1.69 11.90 3.53
N TYR A 67 0.69 11.88 4.42
CA TYR A 67 0.58 12.87 5.50
C TYR A 67 1.82 12.87 6.40
N SER A 68 2.35 11.70 6.74
CA SER A 68 3.56 11.56 7.56
C SER A 68 4.83 12.08 6.86
N LYS A 69 4.86 12.05 5.53
CA LYS A 69 5.92 12.64 4.70
C LYS A 69 5.74 14.16 4.50
N GLY A 70 4.59 14.71 4.86
CA GLY A 70 4.23 16.11 4.61
C GLY A 70 3.66 16.38 3.21
N ASP A 71 3.42 15.34 2.41
CA ASP A 71 2.80 15.47 1.09
C ASP A 71 1.27 15.49 1.21
N THR A 72 0.76 16.62 1.68
CA THR A 72 -0.68 16.81 1.91
C THR A 72 -1.48 16.85 0.61
N GLU A 73 -0.89 17.34 -0.48
CA GLU A 73 -1.57 17.43 -1.77
C GLU A 73 -1.70 16.06 -2.43
N GLY A 74 -0.64 15.24 -2.39
CA GLY A 74 -0.72 13.83 -2.79
C GLY A 74 -1.77 13.07 -1.98
N ALA A 75 -1.82 13.29 -0.67
CA ALA A 75 -2.77 12.61 0.22
C ALA A 75 -4.23 12.96 -0.13
N LYS A 76 -4.52 14.24 -0.37
CA LYS A 76 -5.85 14.70 -0.81
C LYS A 76 -6.22 14.14 -2.19
N ARG A 77 -5.28 14.12 -3.14
CA ARG A 77 -5.54 13.58 -4.48
C ARG A 77 -5.92 12.10 -4.41
N LEU A 78 -5.15 11.30 -3.66
CA LEU A 78 -5.41 9.87 -3.49
C LEU A 78 -6.74 9.62 -2.77
N LYS A 79 -7.07 10.46 -1.77
CA LYS A 79 -8.35 10.44 -1.08
C LYS A 79 -9.52 10.69 -2.03
N ASN A 80 -9.44 11.73 -2.86
CA ASN A 80 -10.48 12.08 -3.83
C ASN A 80 -10.66 10.96 -4.89
N GLU A 81 -9.56 10.35 -5.34
CA GLU A 81 -9.62 9.20 -6.24
C GLU A 81 -10.40 8.02 -5.61
N LEU A 82 -10.17 7.76 -4.32
CA LEU A 82 -10.88 6.70 -3.61
C LEU A 82 -12.38 6.99 -3.48
N GLU A 83 -12.74 8.22 -3.12
CA GLU A 83 -14.13 8.66 -3.02
C GLU A 83 -14.85 8.55 -4.37
N ASN A 84 -14.18 8.91 -5.47
CA ASN A 84 -14.70 8.75 -6.82
C ASN A 84 -14.86 7.28 -7.24
N LYS A 85 -14.01 6.38 -6.74
CA LYS A 85 -14.11 4.93 -6.95
C LYS A 85 -15.18 4.26 -6.09
N GLY A 86 -15.90 5.01 -5.23
CA GLY A 86 -16.97 4.49 -4.38
C GLY A 86 -16.48 3.60 -3.22
N LEU A 87 -15.17 3.51 -3.01
CA LEU A 87 -14.57 2.81 -1.89
C LEU A 87 -14.66 3.75 -0.68
N LYS A 88 -15.63 3.53 0.22
CA LYS A 88 -15.74 4.32 1.45
C LYS A 88 -14.45 4.16 2.26
N ILE A 89 -13.76 5.28 2.48
CA ILE A 89 -12.77 5.40 3.56
C ILE A 89 -13.54 5.16 4.84
N ASP A 90 -13.33 4.01 5.46
CA ASP A 90 -13.80 3.83 6.83
C ASP A 90 -13.00 4.80 7.68
N LYS A 91 -13.68 5.85 8.15
CA LYS A 91 -13.12 6.85 9.05
C LYS A 91 -13.00 6.17 10.39
N HIS A 92 -11.78 5.85 10.82
CA HIS A 92 -11.53 5.53 12.22
C HIS A 92 -11.45 6.83 13.04
#